data_AF-A0A9D4PL93-F1
#
_entry.id   AF-A0A9D4PL93-F1
#
_cell.length_a   1.000
_cell.length_b   1.000
_cell.length_c   1.000
_cell.angle_alpha   90.00
_cell.angle_beta   90.00
_cell.angle_gamma   90.00
#
_symmetry.space_group_name_H-M   'P 1'
#
loop_
_entity.id
_entity.type
_entity.pdbx_description
1 polymer ?
#
loop_
_entity_poly.entity_id
_entity_poly.type
_entity_poly.pdbx_seq_one_letter_code
_entity_poly.pdbx_strand_id
1 'polypeptide(L)' 'MVVRDDTVEVARFRYTDYKTCAVLEMPHFGDQCTLWVNEGVQDSIPEKCLEQFGDICGNGVTHHDAEMCKDVD' A
#
# COMPACT_ATOMS: atom_id res chain seq x y z
N MET A 1 -23.98 -2.38 -21.07
CA MET A 1 -22.72 -2.05 -21.75
C MET A 1 -21.81 -1.42 -20.70
N VAL A 2 -20.89 -2.18 -20.12
CA VAL A 2 -19.88 -1.61 -19.22
C VAL A 2 -18.84 -0.99 -20.14
N VAL A 3 -18.80 0.34 -20.19
CA VAL A 3 -17.69 1.04 -20.83
C VAL A 3 -16.49 0.78 -19.92
N ARG A 4 -15.53 -0.03 -20.37
CA ARG A 4 -14.22 -0.10 -19.71
C ARG A 4 -13.53 1.20 -20.09
N ASP A 5 -13.47 2.12 -19.13
CA ASP A 5 -12.62 3.29 -19.24
C ASP A 5 -11.19 2.78 -19.12
N ASP A 6 -10.44 2.72 -20.22
CA ASP A 6 -9.05 2.25 -20.27
C ASP A 6 -8.10 3.35 -19.76
N THR A 7 -8.53 4.12 -18.77
CA THR A 7 -7.75 5.19 -18.15
C THR A 7 -6.57 4.59 -17.39
N VAL A 8 -5.37 4.89 -17.86
CA VAL A 8 -4.13 4.53 -17.16
C VAL A 8 -3.87 5.57 -16.08
N GLU A 9 -3.93 5.14 -14.82
CA GLU A 9 -3.47 5.94 -13.68
C GLU A 9 -2.00 5.65 -13.37
N VAL A 10 -1.26 6.68 -13.01
CA VAL A 10 0.18 6.58 -12.70
C VAL A 10 0.38 6.60 -11.19
N ALA A 11 0.79 5.45 -10.65
CA ALA A 11 1.27 5.33 -9.28
C ALA A 11 2.71 5.86 -9.14
N ARG A 12 3.01 6.53 -8.03
CA ARG A 12 4.37 7.01 -7.71
C ARG A 12 4.91 6.30 -6.47
N PHE A 13 6.09 5.71 -6.60
CA PHE A 13 6.86 5.25 -5.45
C PHE A 13 7.42 6.46 -4.70
N ARG A 14 6.99 6.66 -3.46
CA ARG A 14 7.48 7.72 -2.57
C ARG A 14 8.63 7.23 -1.70
N TYR A 15 8.62 5.96 -1.34
CA TYR A 15 9.69 5.27 -0.63
C TYR A 15 9.73 3.79 -1.03
N THR A 16 10.91 3.18 -1.04
CA THR A 16 11.08 1.73 -1.06
C THR A 16 12.42 1.36 -0.46
N ASP A 17 12.47 0.24 0.24
CA ASP A 17 13.72 -0.37 0.70
C ASP A 17 14.31 -1.34 -0.35
N TYR A 18 13.65 -1.49 -1.51
CA TYR A 18 13.95 -2.45 -2.59
C TYR A 18 14.02 -3.91 -2.15
N LYS A 19 13.47 -4.25 -0.97
CA LYS A 19 13.56 -5.60 -0.39
C LYS A 19 12.22 -6.09 0.10
N THR A 20 11.56 -5.33 0.96
CA THR A 20 10.40 -5.78 1.73
C THR A 20 9.21 -4.84 1.69
N CYS A 21 9.40 -3.56 1.36
CA CYS A 21 8.32 -2.58 1.41
C CYS A 21 8.43 -1.45 0.38
N ALA A 22 7.29 -0.84 0.09
CA ALA A 22 7.16 0.36 -0.73
C ALA A 22 5.99 1.22 -0.27
N VAL A 23 6.17 2.54 -0.27
CA VAL A 23 5.08 3.52 -0.10
C VAL A 23 4.71 4.05 -1.47
N LEU A 24 3.45 3.89 -1.87
CA LEU A 24 2.92 4.34 -3.15
C LEU A 24 1.85 5.41 -2.97
N GLU A 25 1.87 6.38 -3.88
CA GLU A 25 0.85 7.40 -4.03
C GLU A 25 0.13 7.18 -5.37
N MET A 26 -1.20 7.02 -5.34
CA MET A 26 -2.02 6.70 -6.51
C MET A 26 -3.27 7.58 -6.54
N PRO A 27 -3.60 8.22 -7.67
CA PRO A 27 -4.80 9.04 -7.81
C PRO A 27 -6.05 8.19 -8.10
N HIS A 28 -6.30 7.14 -7.30
CA HIS A 28 -7.42 6.22 -7.45
C HIS A 28 -8.41 6.35 -6.29
N PHE A 29 -9.69 6.62 -6.57
CA PHE A 29 -10.68 6.97 -5.53
C PHE A 29 -10.25 8.15 -4.63
N GLY A 30 -9.57 9.14 -5.21
CA GLY A 30 -8.87 10.22 -4.49
C GLY A 30 -7.35 10.01 -4.48
N ASP A 31 -6.61 10.81 -3.71
CA ASP A 31 -5.18 10.58 -3.51
C ASP A 31 -4.99 9.51 -2.41
N GLN A 32 -4.69 8.28 -2.83
CA GLN A 32 -4.38 7.19 -1.92
C GLN A 32 -2.88 7.10 -1.66
N CYS A 33 -2.52 6.99 -0.39
CA CYS A 33 -1.15 6.74 0.06
C CYS A 33 -1.13 5.39 0.79
N THR A 34 -0.41 4.41 0.24
CA THR A 34 -0.45 3.01 0.68
C THR A 34 0.94 2.47 0.95
N LEU A 35 1.07 1.68 2.02
CA LEU A 35 2.26 0.88 2.30
C LEU A 35 2.02 -0.54 1.78
N TRP A 36 2.84 -0.95 0.83
CA TRP A 36 2.89 -2.32 0.33
C TRP A 36 4.06 -3.04 0.99
N VAL A 37 3.83 -4.30 1.37
CA VAL A 37 4.86 -5.18 1.93
C VAL A 37 4.80 -6.53 1.23
N ASN A 38 5.92 -7.24 1.20
CA ASN A 38 5.94 -8.59 0.67
C ASN A 38 5.07 -9.53 1.52
N GLU A 39 4.55 -10.55 0.86
CA GLU A 39 3.93 -11.68 1.53
C GLU A 39 4.89 -12.29 2.58
N GLY A 40 4.34 -12.67 3.74
CA GLY A 40 5.11 -13.17 4.88
C GLY A 40 5.78 -12.10 5.76
N VAL A 41 5.82 -10.83 5.34
CA VAL A 41 6.35 -9.71 6.14
C VAL A 41 5.24 -8.88 6.80
N GLN A 42 3.97 -9.20 6.49
CA GLN A 42 2.78 -8.46 6.90
C GLN A 42 2.66 -8.29 8.43
N ASP A 43 3.00 -9.34 9.19
CA ASP A 43 2.95 -9.33 10.66
C ASP A 43 4.22 -8.75 11.32
N SER A 44 5.28 -8.49 10.53
CA SER A 44 6.59 -8.05 11.02
C SER A 44 7.20 -6.98 10.13
N ILE A 45 6.37 -6.00 9.75
CA ILE A 45 6.77 -4.88 8.90
C ILE A 45 7.96 -4.16 9.53
N PRO A 46 9.07 -3.94 8.80
CA PRO A 46 10.22 -3.23 9.34
C PRO A 46 9.83 -1.84 9.84
N GLU A 47 10.31 -1.46 11.02
CA GLU A 47 10.01 -0.18 11.68
C GLU A 47 10.24 1.01 10.73
N LYS A 48 11.36 1.00 10.00
CA LYS A 48 11.69 2.03 9.00
C LYS A 48 10.60 2.20 7.93
N CYS A 49 9.91 1.13 7.52
CA CYS A 49 8.83 1.22 6.55
C CYS A 49 7.58 1.89 7.15
N LEU A 50 7.28 1.60 8.41
CA LEU A 50 6.18 2.24 9.15
C LEU A 50 6.46 3.72 9.41
N GLU A 51 7.69 4.06 9.79
CA GLU A 51 8.14 5.45 9.96
C GLU A 51 8.00 6.23 8.66
N GLN A 52 8.53 5.72 7.55
CA GLN A 52 8.43 6.38 6.25
C GLN A 52 6.98 6.52 5.77
N PHE A 53 6.14 5.53 6.06
CA PHE A 53 4.71 5.63 5.78
C PHE A 53 4.06 6.75 6.60
N GLY A 54 4.34 6.84 7.90
CA GLY A 54 3.84 7.90 8.77
C GLY A 54 4.33 9.30 8.34
N ASP A 55 5.61 9.42 7.97
CA ASP A 55 6.22 10.68 7.54
C ASP A 55 5.66 11.17 6.19
N ILE A 56 5.41 10.24 5.26
CA ILE A 56 4.98 10.57 3.89
C ILE A 56 3.45 10.72 3.80
N CYS A 57 2.70 9.82 4.43
CA CYS A 57 1.25 9.72 4.29
C CYS A 57 0.49 10.30 5.50
N GLY A 58 1.17 10.59 6.62
CA GLY A 58 0.54 10.94 7.89
C GLY A 58 -0.03 9.73 8.63
N ASN A 59 -0.93 9.97 9.59
CA ASN A 59 -1.61 8.90 10.33
C ASN A 59 -2.66 8.21 9.43
N GLY A 60 -2.23 7.20 8.67
CA GLY A 60 -3.12 6.31 7.95
C GLY A 60 -3.98 5.46 8.89
N VAL A 61 -5.15 5.04 8.43
CA VAL A 61 -5.94 4.01 9.13
C VAL A 61 -5.31 2.66 8.80
N THR A 62 -4.74 1.99 9.81
CA THR A 62 -4.23 0.62 9.66
C THR A 62 -5.41 -0.33 9.55
N HIS A 63 -5.74 -0.74 8.33
CA HIS A 63 -6.77 -1.75 8.04
C HIS A 63 -6.21 -3.18 7.93
N HIS A 64 -5.05 -3.48 8.52
CA HIS A 64 -4.57 -4.86 8.58
C HIS A 64 -5.38 -5.62 9.64
N ASP A 65 -6.42 -6.32 9.17
CA ASP A 65 -7.17 -7.30 9.94
C ASP A 65 -6.84 -8.68 9.37
N ALA A 66 -6.07 -9.45 10.13
CA ALA A 66 -5.65 -10.80 9.76
C ALA A 66 -6.83 -11.75 9.49
N GLU A 67 -8.04 -11.47 10.04
CA GLU A 67 -9.22 -12.27 9.74
C GLU A 67 -9.85 -11.96 8.37
N MET A 68 -9.56 -10.79 7.80
CA MET A 68 -10.07 -10.37 6.49
C MET A 68 -9.19 -10.83 5.34
N CYS A 69 -7.89 -11.03 5.58
CA CYS A 69 -6.95 -11.65 4.65
C CYS A 69 -7.01 -13.18 4.77
N LYS A 70 -8.15 -13.79 4.43
CA LYS A 70 -8.19 -15.25 4.25
C LYS A 70 -7.65 -15.59 2.87
N ASP A 71 -6.56 -16.36 2.86
CA ASP A 71 -6.12 -17.05 1.65
C ASP A 71 -7.32 -17.85 1.12
N VAL A 72 -7.69 -17.57 -0.12
CA VAL A 72 -8.71 -18.36 -0.83
C VAL A 72 -7.95 -19.46 -1.55
N ASP A 73 -8.07 -20.69 -1.05
CA ASP A 73 -7.53 -21.91 -1.67
C ASP A 73 -7.97 -22.08 -3.15
#